data_AF-A0A5J4PS97-F1
#
_entry.id   AF-A0A5J4PS97-F1
#
_cell.length_a   1.000
_cell.length_b   1.000
_cell.length_c   1.000
_cell.angle_alpha   90.00
_cell.angle_beta   90.00
_cell.angle_gamma   90.00
#
_symmetry.space_group_name_H-M   'P 1'
#
loop_
_entity.id
_entity.type
_entity.pdbx_description
1 polymer ?
#
loop_
_entity_poly.entity_id
_entity_poly.type
_entity_poly.pdbx_seq_one_letter_code
_entity_poly.pdbx_strand_id
1 'polypeptide(L)'
;MCKDLNNIITYWSDNKEKILQRQIEICELMIEMFDDKKDDEGRRCCIQAGIVKALVNIFLKQDSSYIKVQHAKAFYFLTYLTNNDVKLLIYSQFPFAGLLNLLEHSDKDVFEYAIVSIWHIILAGTSTTPYSTQHPHFDTFATHGGIEKLYQFSNSWRTDD
;
A
#
# COMPACT_ATOMS: atom_id res chain seq x y z
N MET A 1 -6.54 11.49 12.13
CA MET A 1 -5.72 10.66 11.20
C MET A 1 -6.50 9.43 10.72
N CYS A 2 -6.56 8.33 11.48
CA CYS A 2 -7.22 7.09 10.98
C CYS A 2 -8.71 7.26 10.65
N LYS A 3 -9.48 7.97 11.49
CA LYS A 3 -10.91 8.24 11.23
C LYS A 3 -11.13 9.00 9.91
N ASP A 4 -10.26 9.96 9.63
CA ASP A 4 -10.35 10.79 8.42
C ASP A 4 -9.98 9.98 7.17
N LEU A 5 -8.93 9.14 7.24
CA LEU A 5 -8.57 8.24 6.14
C LEU A 5 -9.65 7.20 5.84
N ASN A 6 -10.40 6.75 6.86
CA ASN A 6 -11.50 5.82 6.66
C ASN A 6 -12.75 6.45 6.00
N ASN A 7 -12.75 7.77 5.76
CA ASN A 7 -13.83 8.41 5.03
C ASN A 7 -13.67 8.17 3.52
N ILE A 8 -14.12 7.02 3.05
CA ILE A 8 -14.00 6.60 1.64
C ILE A 8 -14.85 7.50 0.75
N ILE A 9 -14.21 8.06 -0.28
CA ILE A 9 -14.90 8.86 -1.29
C ILE A 9 -15.60 7.93 -2.27
N THR A 10 -16.92 8.05 -2.33
CA THR A 10 -17.80 7.33 -3.24
C THR A 10 -18.59 8.31 -4.10
N TYR A 11 -19.37 7.81 -5.07
CA TYR A 11 -20.26 8.64 -5.87
C TYR A 11 -21.21 9.51 -5.00
N TRP A 12 -21.67 8.96 -3.87
CA TRP A 12 -22.64 9.61 -2.97
C TRP A 12 -22.03 10.47 -1.87
N SER A 13 -20.69 10.54 -1.79
CA SER A 13 -20.04 11.32 -0.74
C SER A 13 -20.25 12.83 -0.98
N ASP A 14 -20.78 13.54 0.02
CA ASP A 14 -20.80 14.99 0.03
C ASP A 14 -19.40 15.56 0.34
N ASN A 15 -19.10 16.75 -0.15
CA ASN A 15 -17.82 17.45 0.12
C ASN A 15 -16.55 16.63 -0.25
N LYS A 16 -16.60 15.85 -1.34
CA LYS A 16 -15.49 14.97 -1.80
C LYS A 16 -14.13 15.64 -1.79
N GLU A 17 -14.05 16.89 -2.26
CA GLU A 17 -12.79 17.64 -2.31
C GLU A 17 -12.20 17.92 -0.93
N LYS A 18 -13.03 18.25 0.07
CA LYS A 18 -12.56 18.46 1.46
C LYS A 18 -12.09 17.16 2.09
N ILE A 19 -12.81 16.05 1.82
CA ILE A 19 -12.41 14.72 2.29
C ILE A 19 -11.07 14.35 1.66
N LEU A 20 -10.93 14.52 0.35
CA LEU A 20 -9.70 14.23 -0.39
C LEU A 20 -8.53 15.05 0.15
N GLN A 21 -8.72 16.37 0.29
CA GLN A 21 -7.67 17.25 0.81
C GLN A 21 -7.22 16.81 2.19
N ARG A 22 -8.16 16.41 3.05
CA ARG A 22 -7.83 15.91 4.39
C ARG A 22 -7.07 14.58 4.36
N GLN A 23 -7.44 13.66 3.47
CA GLN A 23 -6.71 12.41 3.27
C GLN A 23 -5.28 12.68 2.80
N ILE A 24 -5.10 13.60 1.84
CA ILE A 24 -3.80 14.02 1.31
C ILE A 24 -2.93 14.61 2.40
N GLU A 25 -3.42 15.58 3.18
CA GLU A 25 -2.68 16.19 4.29
C GLU A 25 -2.17 15.14 5.28
N ILE A 26 -3.00 14.15 5.61
CA ILE A 26 -2.60 13.07 6.53
C ILE A 26 -1.52 12.20 5.91
N CYS A 27 -1.62 11.89 4.62
CA CYS A 27 -0.61 11.13 3.90
C CYS A 27 0.72 11.90 3.82
N GLU A 28 0.68 13.21 3.58
CA GLU A 28 1.87 14.08 3.56
C GLU A 28 2.56 14.12 4.92
N LEU A 29 1.81 14.29 6.01
CA LEU A 29 2.35 14.21 7.37
C LEU A 29 3.03 12.86 7.65
N MET A 30 2.46 11.76 7.16
CA MET A 30 3.07 10.44 7.32
C MET A 30 4.35 10.29 6.50
N ILE A 31 4.38 10.83 5.29
CA ILE A 31 5.57 10.85 4.44
C ILE A 31 6.69 11.60 5.17
N GLU A 32 6.44 12.82 5.64
CA GLU A 32 7.43 13.64 6.38
C GLU A 32 7.91 12.97 7.68
N MET A 33 7.01 12.26 8.37
CA MET A 33 7.33 11.56 9.61
C MET A 33 8.34 10.43 9.38
N PHE A 34 8.26 9.72 8.25
CA PHE A 34 9.06 8.53 7.97
C PHE A 34 10.15 8.72 6.90
N ASP A 35 10.20 9.88 6.26
CA ASP A 35 11.21 10.20 5.26
C ASP A 35 12.61 10.08 5.85
N ASP A 36 13.46 9.29 5.16
CA ASP A 36 14.82 8.90 5.56
C ASP A 36 14.99 8.43 7.02
N LYS A 37 13.92 7.90 7.64
CA LYS A 37 13.91 7.51 9.06
C LYS A 37 13.55 6.04 9.26
N LYS A 38 14.51 5.31 9.85
CA LYS A 38 14.27 3.98 10.43
C LYS A 38 13.61 4.10 11.81
N ASP A 39 12.32 4.42 11.80
CA ASP A 39 11.45 4.47 12.96
C ASP A 39 10.43 3.32 12.91
N ASP A 40 10.83 2.16 13.43
CA ASP A 40 9.99 0.97 13.47
C ASP A 40 8.83 1.11 14.47
N GLU A 41 9.01 1.89 15.54
CA GLU A 41 8.01 2.03 16.59
C GLU A 41 6.89 2.99 16.19
N GLY A 42 7.23 4.09 15.49
CA GLY A 42 6.23 4.95 14.85
C GLY A 42 5.39 4.17 13.85
N ARG A 43 6.00 3.28 13.06
CA ARG A 43 5.27 2.40 12.13
C ARG A 43 4.35 1.42 12.85
N ARG A 44 4.79 0.83 13.97
CA ARG A 44 3.92 0.01 14.85
C ARG A 44 2.75 0.81 15.39
N CYS A 45 2.96 2.05 15.83
CA CYS A 45 1.90 2.95 16.26
C CYS A 45 0.88 3.19 15.13
N CYS A 46 1.33 3.44 13.90
CA CYS A 46 0.43 3.60 12.73
C CYS A 46 -0.39 2.32 12.46
N ILE A 47 0.23 1.14 12.54
CA ILE A 47 -0.46 -0.14 12.37
C ILE A 47 -1.53 -0.32 13.44
N GLN A 48 -1.18 -0.13 14.72
CA GLN A 48 -2.12 -0.24 15.85
C GLN A 48 -3.26 0.78 15.77
N ALA A 49 -2.98 1.99 15.29
CA ALA A 49 -3.99 3.01 15.06
C ALA A 49 -4.92 2.71 13.86
N GLY A 50 -4.68 1.64 13.11
CA GLY A 50 -5.49 1.21 11.97
C GLY A 50 -5.19 1.95 10.66
N ILE A 51 -4.08 2.68 10.58
CA ILE A 51 -3.74 3.51 9.41
C ILE A 51 -3.48 2.65 8.17
N VAL A 52 -2.74 1.54 8.32
CA VAL A 52 -2.47 0.60 7.22
C VAL A 52 -3.79 0.09 6.64
N LYS A 53 -4.71 -0.35 7.49
CA LYS A 53 -6.02 -0.85 7.08
C LYS A 53 -6.87 0.23 6.41
N ALA A 54 -6.80 1.47 6.88
CA ALA A 54 -7.49 2.60 6.26
C ALA A 54 -6.97 2.87 4.83
N LEU A 55 -5.65 2.90 4.63
CA LEU A 55 -5.05 3.06 3.30
C LEU A 55 -5.40 1.90 2.37
N VAL A 56 -5.36 0.65 2.84
CA VAL A 56 -5.80 -0.52 2.06
C VAL A 56 -7.26 -0.39 1.65
N ASN A 57 -8.14 0.10 2.53
CA ASN A 57 -9.54 0.35 2.20
C ASN A 57 -9.70 1.46 1.15
N ILE A 58 -8.90 2.54 1.21
CA ILE A 58 -8.88 3.56 0.15
C ILE A 58 -8.55 2.91 -1.18
N PHE A 59 -7.48 2.11 -1.25
CA PHE A 59 -7.05 1.47 -2.50
C PHE A 59 -8.07 0.48 -3.06
N LEU A 60 -8.86 -0.16 -2.20
CA LEU A 60 -9.87 -1.13 -2.60
C LEU A 60 -11.22 -0.53 -3.01
N LYS A 61 -11.62 0.57 -2.36
CA LYS A 61 -13.04 1.01 -2.37
C LYS A 61 -13.22 2.43 -2.87
N GLN A 62 -12.19 3.26 -2.83
CA GLN A 62 -12.27 4.62 -3.33
C GLN A 62 -12.22 4.60 -4.85
N ASP A 63 -13.01 5.45 -5.48
CA ASP A 63 -12.92 5.65 -6.92
C ASP A 63 -11.50 6.09 -7.29
N SER A 64 -10.93 5.45 -8.33
CA SER A 64 -9.53 5.62 -8.73
C SER A 64 -9.17 7.08 -9.01
N SER A 65 -10.11 7.89 -9.50
CA SER A 65 -9.87 9.31 -9.78
C SER A 65 -9.52 10.13 -8.51
N TYR A 66 -9.92 9.63 -7.33
CA TYR A 66 -9.62 10.22 -6.03
C TYR A 66 -8.44 9.56 -5.31
N ILE A 67 -7.81 8.54 -5.89
CA ILE A 67 -6.56 7.98 -5.37
C ILE A 67 -5.40 8.80 -5.94
N LYS A 68 -4.77 9.60 -5.08
CA LYS A 68 -3.60 10.42 -5.44
C LYS A 68 -2.29 9.77 -5.03
N VAL A 69 -1.19 10.16 -5.67
CA VAL A 69 0.18 9.68 -5.41
C VAL A 69 0.54 9.68 -3.93
N GLN A 70 0.09 10.66 -3.15
CA GLN A 70 0.35 10.76 -1.72
C GLN A 70 -0.16 9.54 -0.94
N HIS A 71 -1.29 8.95 -1.33
CA HIS A 71 -1.83 7.77 -0.64
C HIS A 71 -0.91 6.56 -0.85
N ALA A 72 -0.49 6.32 -2.10
CA ALA A 72 0.42 5.22 -2.44
C ALA A 72 1.80 5.43 -1.82
N LYS A 73 2.32 6.67 -1.88
CA LYS A 73 3.60 7.07 -1.30
C LYS A 73 3.62 6.94 0.22
N ALA A 74 2.54 7.32 0.91
CA ALA A 74 2.43 7.14 2.35
C ALA A 74 2.48 5.65 2.75
N PHE A 75 1.82 4.77 1.97
CA PHE A 75 1.92 3.34 2.19
C PHE A 75 3.34 2.81 1.94
N TYR A 76 4.01 3.29 0.88
CA TYR A 76 5.41 2.97 0.62
C TYR A 76 6.30 3.27 1.82
N PHE A 77 6.18 4.45 2.44
CA PHE A 77 6.99 4.80 3.62
C PHE A 77 6.73 3.95 4.86
N LEU A 78 5.54 3.34 4.99
CA LEU A 78 5.27 2.34 6.03
C LEU A 78 6.10 1.06 5.83
N THR A 79 6.45 0.73 4.58
CA THR A 79 7.23 -0.48 4.22
C THR A 79 8.71 -0.22 3.97
N TYR A 80 9.09 1.03 3.69
CA TYR A 80 10.46 1.46 3.40
C TYR A 80 11.28 1.65 4.68
N LEU A 81 12.58 1.32 4.61
CA LEU A 81 13.57 1.44 5.70
C LEU A 81 13.09 0.93 7.07
N THR A 82 12.39 -0.21 7.09
CA THR A 82 11.91 -0.85 8.32
C THR A 82 12.29 -2.33 8.37
N ASN A 83 12.30 -2.92 9.56
CA ASN A 83 12.65 -4.33 9.75
C ASN A 83 11.57 -5.30 9.23
N ASN A 84 11.92 -6.59 9.18
CA ASN A 84 11.00 -7.62 8.68
C ASN A 84 9.78 -7.79 9.58
N ASP A 85 9.91 -7.63 10.90
CA ASP A 85 8.79 -7.76 11.84
C ASP A 85 7.68 -6.74 11.55
N VAL A 86 8.04 -5.47 11.31
CA VAL A 86 7.07 -4.43 10.93
C VAL A 86 6.42 -4.76 9.58
N LYS A 87 7.19 -5.22 8.59
CA LYS A 87 6.64 -5.62 7.28
C LYS A 87 5.68 -6.81 7.39
N LEU A 88 5.96 -7.78 8.25
CA LEU A 88 5.07 -8.90 8.53
C LEU A 88 3.82 -8.46 9.31
N LEU A 89 3.93 -7.47 10.21
CA LEU A 89 2.78 -6.84 10.83
C LEU A 89 1.90 -6.11 9.78
N ILE A 90 2.50 -5.42 8.81
CA ILE A 90 1.76 -4.82 7.69
C ILE A 90 1.07 -5.91 6.85
N TYR A 91 1.76 -7.01 6.56
CA TYR A 91 1.16 -8.16 5.87
C TYR A 91 -0.08 -8.71 6.61
N SER A 92 -0.05 -8.77 7.94
CA SER A 92 -1.20 -9.20 8.75
C SER A 92 -2.45 -8.30 8.61
N GLN A 93 -2.32 -7.12 7.98
CA GLN A 93 -3.41 -6.21 7.66
C GLN A 93 -4.02 -6.47 6.27
N PHE A 94 -3.67 -7.59 5.61
CA PHE A 94 -4.17 -8.02 4.30
C PHE A 94 -3.98 -6.99 3.17
N PRO A 95 -2.75 -6.48 2.95
CA PRO A 95 -2.53 -5.33 2.09
C PRO A 95 -2.62 -5.63 0.60
N PHE A 96 -2.43 -6.90 0.19
CA PHE A 96 -2.25 -7.25 -1.22
C PHE A 96 -3.45 -6.91 -2.09
N ALA A 97 -4.68 -7.16 -1.63
CA ALA A 97 -5.86 -6.85 -2.43
C ALA A 97 -5.90 -5.36 -2.84
N GLY A 98 -5.62 -4.45 -1.90
CA GLY A 98 -5.59 -3.02 -2.17
C GLY A 98 -4.40 -2.60 -3.03
N LEU A 99 -3.19 -3.06 -2.68
CA LEU A 99 -1.99 -2.72 -3.45
C LEU A 99 -2.04 -3.24 -4.89
N LEU A 100 -2.59 -4.42 -5.12
CA LEU A 100 -2.78 -5.00 -6.44
C LEU A 100 -3.81 -4.22 -7.29
N ASN A 101 -4.75 -3.52 -6.67
CA ASN A 101 -5.68 -2.65 -7.38
C ASN A 101 -4.97 -1.40 -7.93
N LEU A 102 -3.95 -0.92 -7.24
CA LEU A 102 -3.17 0.25 -7.68
C LEU A 102 -2.29 -0.03 -8.90
N LEU A 103 -2.01 -1.29 -9.24
CA LEU A 103 -1.20 -1.63 -10.40
C LEU A 103 -1.88 -1.29 -11.74
N GLU A 104 -3.19 -1.11 -11.74
CA GLU A 104 -3.99 -0.73 -12.92
C GLU A 104 -4.24 0.79 -12.97
N HIS A 105 -3.64 1.56 -12.06
CA HIS A 105 -3.83 3.01 -12.00
C HIS A 105 -3.18 3.70 -13.20
N SER A 106 -3.80 4.77 -13.72
CA SER A 106 -3.27 5.49 -14.89
C SER A 106 -2.05 6.35 -14.59
N ASP A 107 -1.88 6.74 -13.32
CA ASP A 107 -0.73 7.51 -12.83
C ASP A 107 0.44 6.56 -12.51
N LYS A 108 1.57 6.79 -13.16
CA LYS A 108 2.79 5.99 -13.04
C LYS A 108 3.36 5.96 -11.62
N ASP A 109 3.38 7.10 -10.93
CA ASP A 109 3.94 7.18 -9.60
C ASP A 109 3.11 6.34 -8.60
N VAL A 110 1.78 6.28 -8.81
CA VAL A 110 0.88 5.49 -7.97
C VAL A 110 1.19 4.00 -8.06
N PHE A 111 1.29 3.44 -9.27
CA PHE A 111 1.59 2.02 -9.40
C PHE A 111 3.03 1.69 -9.02
N GLU A 112 3.99 2.62 -9.21
CA GLU A 112 5.39 2.44 -8.80
C GLU A 112 5.52 2.28 -7.30
N TYR A 113 4.90 3.17 -6.52
CA TYR A 113 4.89 3.03 -5.06
C TYR A 113 4.19 1.76 -4.60
N ALA A 114 3.13 1.34 -5.31
CA ALA A 114 2.42 0.11 -5.00
C ALA A 114 3.29 -1.13 -5.23
N ILE A 115 3.95 -1.25 -6.39
CA ILE A 115 4.79 -2.42 -6.70
C ILE A 115 5.97 -2.54 -5.75
N VAL A 116 6.61 -1.42 -5.41
CA VAL A 116 7.74 -1.44 -4.45
C VAL A 116 7.25 -1.81 -3.04
N SER A 117 6.07 -1.35 -2.62
CA SER A 117 5.46 -1.76 -1.35
C SER A 117 5.18 -3.26 -1.31
N ILE A 118 4.63 -3.82 -2.39
CA ILE A 118 4.41 -5.27 -2.54
C ILE A 118 5.75 -6.01 -2.42
N TRP A 119 6.77 -5.55 -3.13
CA TRP A 119 8.12 -6.13 -3.09
C TRP A 119 8.69 -6.17 -1.67
N HIS A 120 8.62 -5.05 -0.93
CA HIS A 120 9.11 -5.00 0.45
C HIS A 120 8.44 -6.04 1.35
N ILE A 121 7.12 -6.22 1.21
CA ILE A 121 6.36 -7.19 2.00
C ILE A 121 6.74 -8.63 1.62
N ILE A 122 6.84 -8.94 0.33
CA ILE A 122 7.27 -10.27 -0.14
C ILE A 122 8.70 -10.58 0.34
N LEU A 123 9.61 -9.62 0.23
CA LEU A 123 11.00 -9.79 0.63
C LEU A 123 11.14 -10.09 2.14
N ALA A 124 10.27 -9.52 2.98
CA ALA A 124 10.24 -9.85 4.40
C ALA A 124 9.84 -11.31 4.65
N GLY A 125 8.85 -11.82 3.91
CA GLY A 125 8.50 -13.25 3.92
C GLY A 125 9.69 -14.12 3.51
N THR A 126 10.32 -13.82 2.38
CA THR A 126 11.53 -14.53 1.90
C THR A 126 12.63 -14.54 2.96
N SER A 127 12.86 -13.41 3.63
CA SER A 127 13.93 -13.27 4.62
C SER A 127 13.66 -13.99 5.94
N THR A 128 12.41 -14.39 6.19
CA THR A 128 11.97 -14.99 7.47
C THR A 128 11.54 -16.44 7.34
N THR A 129 11.55 -17.01 6.14
CA THR A 129 11.23 -18.42 5.90
C THR A 129 12.38 -19.20 5.27
N PRO A 130 12.59 -20.48 5.64
CA PRO A 130 13.61 -21.31 5.01
C PRO A 130 13.39 -21.50 3.51
N TYR A 131 14.47 -21.49 2.73
CA TYR A 131 14.45 -21.71 1.27
C TYR A 131 13.84 -23.07 0.84
N SER A 132 13.82 -24.06 1.73
CA SER A 132 13.26 -25.39 1.48
C SER A 132 11.73 -25.46 1.60
N THR A 133 11.09 -24.35 1.98
CA THR A 133 9.64 -24.27 2.19
C THR A 133 8.99 -23.36 1.16
N GLN A 134 7.71 -23.57 0.89
CA GLN A 134 6.94 -22.66 0.03
C GLN A 134 6.94 -21.25 0.63
N HIS A 135 7.05 -20.23 -0.23
CA HIS A 135 7.06 -18.85 0.22
C HIS A 135 5.77 -18.53 1.01
N PRO A 136 5.84 -17.93 2.20
CA PRO A 136 4.71 -17.81 3.14
C PRO A 136 3.56 -16.97 2.57
N HIS A 137 3.85 -16.07 1.64
CA HIS A 137 2.87 -15.17 1.06
C HIS A 137 2.28 -15.71 -0.26
N PHE A 138 2.79 -16.83 -0.80
CA PHE A 138 2.46 -17.29 -2.15
C PHE A 138 0.97 -17.55 -2.33
N ASP A 139 0.37 -18.38 -1.48
CA ASP A 139 -1.05 -18.76 -1.62
C ASP A 139 -1.98 -17.55 -1.48
N THR A 140 -1.69 -16.66 -0.52
CA THR A 140 -2.46 -15.43 -0.35
C THR A 140 -2.34 -14.54 -1.57
N PHE A 141 -1.13 -14.37 -2.10
CA PHE A 141 -0.88 -13.52 -3.26
C PHE A 141 -1.57 -14.08 -4.52
N ALA A 142 -1.48 -15.39 -4.74
CA ALA A 142 -2.15 -16.09 -5.84
C ALA A 142 -3.69 -16.00 -5.74
N THR A 143 -4.26 -16.13 -4.53
CA THR A 143 -5.73 -16.04 -4.32
C THR A 143 -6.31 -14.69 -4.75
N HIS A 144 -5.50 -13.62 -4.73
CA HIS A 144 -5.92 -12.29 -5.18
C HIS A 144 -5.63 -12.02 -6.67
N GLY A 145 -5.29 -13.05 -7.45
CA GLY A 145 -4.86 -12.91 -8.85
C GLY A 145 -3.56 -12.13 -9.00
N GLY A 146 -2.73 -12.09 -7.94
CA GLY A 146 -1.54 -11.26 -7.89
C GLY A 146 -0.49 -11.69 -8.92
N ILE A 147 -0.40 -12.98 -9.21
CA ILE A 147 0.57 -13.52 -10.18
C ILE A 147 0.25 -13.01 -11.59
N GLU A 148 -1.02 -13.10 -11.98
CA GLU A 148 -1.52 -12.66 -13.29
C GLU A 148 -1.39 -11.13 -13.44
N LYS A 149 -1.74 -10.36 -12.40
CA LYS A 149 -1.61 -8.90 -12.39
C LYS A 149 -0.16 -8.44 -12.52
N LEU A 150 0.78 -9.10 -11.83
CA LEU A 150 2.21 -8.79 -11.99
C LEU A 150 2.70 -9.10 -13.41
N TYR A 151 2.26 -10.21 -14.00
CA TYR A 151 2.61 -10.55 -15.38
C TYR A 151 2.09 -9.50 -16.37
N GLN A 152 0.83 -9.09 -16.23
CA GLN A 152 0.21 -8.03 -17.05
C GLN A 152 0.96 -6.70 -16.91
N PHE A 153 1.21 -6.27 -15.68
CA PHE A 153 1.98 -5.07 -15.36
C PHE A 153 3.38 -5.08 -15.99
N SER A 154 4.07 -6.22 -15.92
CA SER A 154 5.41 -6.36 -16.52
C SER A 154 5.40 -6.26 -18.05
N ASN A 155 4.30 -6.62 -18.70
CA ASN A 155 4.17 -6.53 -20.15
C ASN A 155 3.76 -5.13 -20.61
N SER A 156 2.89 -4.43 -19.86
CA SER A 156 2.51 -3.05 -20.18
C SER A 156 3.68 -2.08 -20.04
N TRP A 157 4.58 -2.33 -19.08
CA TRP A 157 5.80 -1.55 -18.92
C TRP A 157 6.77 -1.65 -20.10
N ARG A 158 6.72 -2.72 -20.88
CA ARG A 158 7.65 -2.96 -22.00
C ARG A 158 7.17 -2.34 -23.32
N THR A 159 5.97 -1.77 -23.35
CA THR A 159 5.38 -1.18 -24.56
C THR A 159 5.48 0.34 -24.62
N ASP A 160 6.01 0.98 -23.56
CA ASP A 160 6.17 2.44 -23.47
C ASP A 160 7.62 2.92 -23.76
N ASP A 161 8.51 2.01 -24.20
CA ASP A 161 9.86 2.27 -24.74
C ASP A 161 9.87 2.16 -26.28
#